data_AF-A0A1I8AB73-F1
#
_entry.id   AF-A0A1I8AB73-F1
#
_cell.length_a   1.000
_cell.length_b   1.000
_cell.length_c   1.000
_cell.angle_alpha   90.00
_cell.angle_beta   90.00
_cell.angle_gamma   90.00
#
_symmetry.space_group_name_H-M   'P 1'
#
loop_
_entity.id
_entity.type
_entity.pdbx_description
1 polymer ?
#
loop_
_entity_poly.entity_id
_entity_poly.type
_entity_poly.pdbx_seq_one_letter_code
_entity_poly.pdbx_strand_id
1 'polypeptide(L)'
;MGSEDRDSGPDYEEVSLGEETTEGPCSDHPKEGSNNRLTRSRTKREAPNIAKVDNLSIWKCAVCQGTIRGDCHKRRVHIQVHEKLKISCPVAGCSAKLSEDILPGHFTWIHKMTRSSLPPEGEADLQRQEDENNQKAMECERKYFPPSSLVSFVETSARKEVEVSTSCKKCGKNRLRLYERRDHVGIHIKATIPCPFRDCVYSGRVMTITAHLHCKHGKSLQKISKEQRDRFEAFRRKFYEQVDAVMAEYFS
;
A
#
# COMPACT_ATOMS: atom_id res chain seq x y z
N MET A 1 -33.58 33.20 -43.18
CA MET A 1 -32.74 33.90 -42.19
C MET A 1 -32.70 33.01 -40.96
N GLY A 2 -31.82 32.02 -40.78
CA GLY A 2 -30.46 31.84 -41.31
C GLY A 2 -29.44 32.22 -40.24
N SER A 3 -29.46 31.54 -39.09
CA SER A 3 -28.51 31.74 -37.99
C SER A 3 -27.98 30.37 -37.57
N GLU A 4 -26.79 30.05 -38.06
CA GLU A 4 -26.01 28.87 -37.69
C GLU A 4 -25.08 29.27 -36.53
N ASP A 5 -25.34 28.74 -35.34
CA ASP A 5 -24.44 28.91 -34.20
C ASP A 5 -23.27 27.91 -34.32
N ARG A 6 -22.08 28.46 -34.56
CA ARG A 6 -20.83 27.71 -34.67
C ARG A 6 -20.26 27.38 -33.30
N ASP A 7 -20.17 26.08 -33.07
CA ASP A 7 -19.41 25.38 -32.05
C ASP A 7 -17.94 25.85 -32.03
N SER A 8 -17.47 26.32 -30.88
CA SER A 8 -16.08 26.68 -30.60
C SER A 8 -15.60 25.87 -29.40
N GLY A 9 -15.16 24.64 -29.67
CA GLY A 9 -14.44 23.82 -28.71
C GLY A 9 -13.05 24.39 -28.42
N PRO A 10 -12.54 24.28 -27.17
CA PRO A 10 -11.22 24.78 -26.82
C PRO A 10 -10.11 23.89 -27.40
N ASP A 11 -9.17 24.56 -28.06
CA ASP A 11 -7.90 24.04 -28.57
C ASP A 11 -7.05 23.53 -27.40
N TYR A 12 -6.82 22.22 -27.35
CA TYR A 12 -5.93 21.61 -26.37
C TYR A 12 -4.53 21.55 -26.98
N GLU A 13 -3.65 22.47 -26.58
CA GLU A 13 -2.25 22.39 -26.97
C GLU A 13 -1.58 21.19 -26.28
N GLU A 14 -1.16 20.24 -27.11
CA GLU A 14 -0.41 19.04 -26.78
C GLU A 14 1.04 19.42 -26.41
N VAL A 15 1.27 19.71 -25.13
CA VAL A 15 2.64 19.88 -24.60
C VAL A 15 3.34 18.53 -24.48
N SER A 16 4.19 18.27 -25.46
CA SER A 16 5.13 17.15 -25.52
C SER A 16 6.19 17.28 -24.40
N LEU A 17 6.06 16.46 -23.35
CA LEU A 17 7.05 16.34 -22.29
C LEU A 17 8.09 15.29 -22.71
N GLY A 18 9.29 15.75 -23.05
CA GLY A 18 10.45 14.89 -23.31
C GLY A 18 10.83 14.09 -22.06
N GLU A 19 10.83 12.77 -22.20
CA GLU A 19 11.29 11.82 -21.17
C GLU A 19 12.83 11.73 -21.22
N GLU A 20 13.51 12.42 -20.31
CA GLU A 20 14.93 12.21 -20.05
C GLU A 20 15.10 11.13 -18.98
N THR A 21 15.32 9.90 -19.40
CA THR A 21 15.60 8.76 -18.50
C THR A 21 17.05 8.83 -18.01
N THR A 22 17.25 9.31 -16.79
CA THR A 22 18.52 9.19 -16.07
C THR A 22 18.58 7.83 -15.35
N GLU A 23 19.40 6.92 -15.87
CA GLU A 23 19.72 5.64 -15.25
C GLU A 23 20.66 5.87 -14.05
N GLY A 24 20.12 5.74 -12.83
CA GLY A 24 20.89 5.80 -11.59
C GLY A 24 21.26 4.41 -11.05
N PRO A 25 22.55 4.13 -10.75
CA PRO A 25 22.98 2.84 -10.20
C PRO A 25 22.64 2.67 -8.71
N CYS A 26 22.22 1.45 -8.34
CA CYS A 26 22.13 1.01 -6.94
C CYS A 26 23.54 0.65 -6.43
N SER A 27 24.02 1.40 -5.44
CA SER A 27 25.31 1.13 -4.78
C SER A 27 25.14 0.45 -3.42
N ASP A 28 25.97 -0.56 -3.20
CA ASP A 28 26.15 -1.35 -1.98
C ASP A 28 26.98 -0.63 -0.88
N HIS A 29 26.53 -0.76 0.38
CA HIS A 29 27.24 -0.94 1.68
C HIS A 29 28.55 -0.16 2.05
N PRO A 30 28.74 0.27 3.33
CA PRO A 30 29.12 -0.66 4.42
C PRO A 30 28.62 -0.30 5.85
N LYS A 31 29.16 -1.07 6.81
CA LYS A 31 28.71 -1.41 8.17
C LYS A 31 29.21 -0.46 9.28
N GLU A 32 28.70 -0.76 10.48
CA GLU A 32 29.35 -0.71 11.81
C GLU A 32 29.18 0.56 12.68
N GLY A 33 28.74 0.31 13.92
CA GLY A 33 28.51 1.31 14.96
C GLY A 33 27.87 0.70 16.20
N SER A 34 28.61 -0.20 16.86
CA SER A 34 28.31 -0.80 18.16
C SER A 34 28.22 0.27 19.26
N ASN A 35 27.26 0.17 20.18
CA ASN A 35 27.44 0.63 21.56
C ASN A 35 26.49 -0.09 22.54
N ASN A 36 27.11 -0.79 23.48
CA ASN A 36 26.53 -1.48 24.63
C ASN A 36 25.63 -0.57 25.47
N ARG A 37 24.41 -1.03 25.78
CA ARG A 37 23.58 -0.43 26.84
C ARG A 37 23.09 -1.50 27.81
N LEU A 38 23.45 -1.29 29.08
CA LEU A 38 23.15 -2.12 30.25
C LEU A 38 21.74 -2.71 30.25
N THR A 39 21.67 -4.03 30.40
CA THR A 39 20.46 -4.81 30.64
C THR A 39 19.97 -4.61 32.08
N ARG A 40 18.99 -3.72 32.27
CA ARG A 40 18.11 -3.78 33.46
C ARG A 40 17.08 -4.87 33.22
N SER A 41 17.21 -5.99 33.93
CA SER A 41 16.24 -7.09 33.97
C SER A 41 14.91 -6.59 34.55
N ARG A 42 14.09 -6.01 33.68
CA ARG A 42 12.72 -5.59 33.95
C ARG A 42 11.86 -6.84 33.77
N THR A 43 11.30 -7.35 34.86
CA THR A 43 10.28 -8.40 34.85
C THR A 43 9.16 -7.97 33.91
N LYS A 44 9.16 -8.56 32.72
CA LYS A 44 8.26 -8.25 31.61
C LYS A 44 6.91 -8.86 31.98
N ARG A 45 6.07 -8.09 32.69
CA ARG A 45 4.63 -8.36 32.71
C ARG A 45 4.18 -8.28 31.26
N GLU A 46 3.86 -9.42 30.67
CA GLU A 46 3.29 -9.49 29.34
C GLU A 46 1.96 -8.77 29.38
N ALA A 47 1.98 -7.49 29.00
CA ALA A 47 0.76 -6.75 28.76
C ALA A 47 -0.05 -7.56 27.73
N PRO A 48 -1.32 -7.88 28.01
CA PRO A 48 -2.13 -8.66 27.10
C PRO A 48 -2.11 -8.01 25.72
N ASN A 49 -2.12 -8.84 24.69
CA ASN A 49 -1.89 -8.51 23.28
C ASN A 49 -3.08 -7.73 22.66
N ILE A 50 -3.55 -6.69 23.34
CA ILE A 50 -4.73 -5.89 23.00
C ILE A 50 -4.59 -5.29 21.59
N ALA A 51 -3.37 -4.86 21.22
CA ALA A 51 -3.07 -4.29 19.91
C ALA A 51 -3.31 -5.27 18.73
N LYS A 52 -3.27 -6.59 18.95
CA LYS A 52 -3.57 -7.58 17.89
C LYS A 52 -5.08 -7.81 17.72
N VAL A 53 -5.85 -7.67 18.79
CA VAL A 53 -7.30 -7.90 18.77
C VAL A 53 -8.03 -6.81 17.98
N ASP A 54 -7.58 -5.56 18.09
CA ASP A 54 -8.19 -4.44 17.38
C ASP A 54 -8.04 -4.55 15.86
N ASN A 55 -6.92 -5.09 15.36
CA ASN A 55 -6.67 -5.27 13.93
C ASN A 55 -7.63 -6.23 13.22
N LEU A 56 -8.33 -7.07 13.98
CA LEU A 56 -9.29 -8.03 13.45
C LEU A 56 -10.73 -7.56 13.57
N SER A 57 -11.01 -6.44 14.22
CA SER A 57 -12.39 -6.03 14.45
C SER A 57 -13.05 -5.54 13.16
N ILE A 58 -14.30 -5.96 12.94
CA ILE A 58 -15.18 -5.46 11.89
C ILE A 58 -16.24 -4.56 12.52
N TRP A 59 -16.24 -3.29 12.12
CA TRP A 59 -17.16 -2.28 12.62
C TRP A 59 -18.09 -1.80 11.54
N LYS A 60 -19.36 -1.56 11.88
CA LYS A 60 -20.33 -0.94 10.98
C LYS A 60 -20.63 0.48 11.43
N CYS A 61 -20.39 1.46 10.55
CA CYS A 61 -20.68 2.85 10.83
C CYS A 61 -22.19 3.02 11.08
N ALA A 62 -22.57 3.58 12.23
CA ALA A 62 -23.97 3.81 12.59
C ALA A 62 -24.67 4.80 11.65
N VAL A 63 -23.92 5.71 11.01
CA VAL A 63 -24.46 6.75 10.13
C VAL A 63 -24.60 6.26 8.70
N CYS A 64 -23.51 5.84 8.04
CA CYS A 64 -23.56 5.43 6.63
C CYS A 64 -23.73 3.93 6.41
N GLN A 65 -23.76 3.12 7.46
CA GLN A 65 -23.82 1.65 7.39
C GLN A 65 -22.62 0.98 6.70
N GLY A 66 -21.58 1.75 6.35
CA GLY A 66 -20.34 1.25 5.78
C GLY A 66 -19.57 0.36 6.76
N THR A 67 -18.99 -0.73 6.25
CA THR A 67 -18.20 -1.68 7.04
C THR A 67 -16.71 -1.35 6.98
N ILE A 68 -16.10 -1.14 8.13
CA ILE A 68 -14.66 -0.84 8.28
C ILE A 68 -13.98 -2.01 8.98
N ARG A 69 -12.88 -2.49 8.38
CA ARG A 69 -12.10 -3.61 8.91
C ARG A 69 -10.75 -3.13 9.42
N GLY A 70 -10.46 -3.40 10.69
CA GLY A 70 -9.15 -3.15 11.30
C GLY A 70 -9.21 -2.22 12.51
N ASP A 71 -8.07 -1.61 12.79
CA ASP A 71 -7.81 -0.80 13.98
C ASP A 71 -8.60 0.52 14.07
N CYS A 72 -8.37 1.23 15.17
CA CYS A 72 -8.95 2.55 15.43
C CYS A 72 -8.50 3.62 14.43
N HIS A 73 -7.33 3.47 13.78
CA HIS A 73 -6.86 4.45 12.80
C HIS A 73 -7.77 4.45 11.56
N LYS A 74 -8.15 3.28 11.05
CA LYS A 74 -9.10 3.19 9.93
C LYS A 74 -10.48 3.77 10.26
N ARG A 75 -10.96 3.56 11.49
CA ARG A 75 -12.21 4.18 11.96
C ARG A 75 -12.10 5.71 12.00
N ARG A 76 -10.98 6.25 12.49
CA ARG A 76 -10.74 7.70 12.51
C ARG A 76 -10.72 8.31 11.12
N VAL A 77 -10.00 7.72 10.16
CA VAL A 77 -10.00 8.17 8.76
C VAL A 77 -11.42 8.18 8.20
N HIS A 78 -12.22 7.15 8.50
CA HIS A 78 -13.63 7.12 8.10
C HIS A 78 -14.46 8.27 8.73
N ILE A 79 -14.25 8.57 10.01
CA ILE A 79 -14.91 9.70 10.70
C ILE A 79 -14.50 11.04 10.10
N GLN A 80 -13.22 11.23 9.75
CA GLN A 80 -12.72 12.46 9.13
C GLN A 80 -13.50 12.78 7.83
N VAL A 81 -13.84 11.77 7.02
CA VAL A 81 -14.67 11.95 5.82
C VAL A 81 -16.07 12.45 6.17
N HIS A 82 -16.70 11.88 7.19
CA HIS A 82 -18.03 12.27 7.65
C HIS A 82 -18.06 13.70 8.21
N GLU A 83 -17.07 14.04 9.03
CA GLU A 83 -16.94 15.34 9.70
C GLU A 83 -16.26 16.39 8.79
N LYS A 84 -15.94 16.03 7.54
CA LYS A 84 -15.24 16.87 6.56
C LYS A 84 -13.96 17.49 7.13
N LEU A 85 -13.27 16.75 7.99
CA LEU A 85 -12.00 17.15 8.57
C LEU A 85 -10.95 17.13 7.46
N LYS A 86 -10.36 18.29 7.21
CA LYS A 86 -9.36 18.50 6.17
C LYS A 86 -8.15 19.19 6.77
N ILE A 87 -6.99 18.87 6.21
CA ILE A 87 -5.71 19.47 6.51
C ILE A 87 -5.43 20.52 5.45
N SER A 88 -5.05 21.72 5.88
CA SER A 88 -4.61 22.79 5.00
C SER A 88 -3.15 22.55 4.62
N CYS A 89 -2.82 22.72 3.34
CA CYS A 89 -1.45 22.58 2.86
C CYS A 89 -0.54 23.62 3.55
N PRO A 90 0.57 23.21 4.19
CA PRO A 90 1.47 24.13 4.89
C PRO A 90 2.41 24.91 3.95
N VAL A 91 2.39 24.64 2.63
CA VAL A 91 3.27 25.31 1.66
C VAL A 91 2.76 26.73 1.41
N ALA A 92 3.64 27.72 1.55
CA ALA A 92 3.31 29.13 1.36
C ALA A 92 2.66 29.39 -0.01
N GLY A 93 1.51 30.07 0.01
CA GLY A 93 0.72 30.38 -1.19
C GLY A 93 -0.21 29.25 -1.67
N CYS A 94 -0.18 28.07 -1.04
CA CYS A 94 -1.12 26.99 -1.36
C CYS A 94 -2.37 27.05 -0.47
N SER A 95 -3.54 27.25 -1.07
CA SER A 95 -4.83 27.31 -0.35
C SER A 95 -5.56 25.96 -0.29
N ALA A 96 -4.90 24.87 -0.68
CA ALA A 96 -5.52 23.55 -0.75
C ALA A 96 -5.90 23.02 0.63
N LYS A 97 -7.09 22.39 0.72
CA LYS A 97 -7.58 21.67 1.90
C LYS A 97 -7.91 20.24 1.51
N LEU A 98 -7.20 19.29 2.09
CA LEU A 98 -7.14 17.91 1.62
C LEU A 98 -7.37 16.94 2.78
N SER A 99 -7.82 15.73 2.46
CA SER A 99 -7.82 14.63 3.43
C SER A 99 -6.41 14.05 3.59
N GLU A 100 -6.17 13.37 4.71
CA GLU A 100 -4.88 12.79 5.09
C GLU A 100 -4.34 11.82 4.02
N ASP A 101 -5.21 11.05 3.37
CA ASP A 101 -4.86 10.09 2.32
C ASP A 101 -4.45 10.72 0.98
N ILE A 102 -4.91 11.94 0.69
CA ILE A 102 -4.60 12.66 -0.55
C ILE A 102 -3.35 13.54 -0.40
N LEU A 103 -3.03 13.95 0.83
CA LEU A 103 -1.96 14.90 1.13
C LEU A 103 -0.58 14.48 0.59
N PRO A 104 -0.12 13.21 0.71
CA PRO A 104 1.18 12.80 0.14
C PRO A 104 1.24 12.94 -1.39
N GLY A 105 0.15 12.61 -2.07
CA GLY A 105 0.04 12.77 -3.52
C GLY A 105 0.06 14.25 -3.91
N HIS A 106 -0.64 15.10 -3.17
CA HIS A 106 -0.62 16.55 -3.39
C HIS A 106 0.79 17.15 -3.28
N PHE A 107 1.55 16.80 -2.23
CA PHE A 107 2.95 17.27 -2.12
C PHE A 107 3.80 16.82 -3.30
N THR A 108 3.64 15.57 -3.73
CA THR A 108 4.42 15.00 -4.85
C THR A 108 4.07 15.67 -6.18
N TRP A 109 2.80 15.88 -6.47
CA TRP A 109 2.35 16.34 -7.81
C TRP A 109 2.29 17.86 -7.95
N ILE A 110 1.86 18.58 -6.92
CA ILE A 110 1.69 20.03 -6.98
C ILE A 110 2.97 20.75 -6.56
N HIS A 111 3.65 20.23 -5.54
CA HIS A 111 4.80 20.89 -4.94
C HIS A 111 6.13 20.21 -5.27
N LYS A 112 6.11 19.07 -5.98
CA LYS A 112 7.30 18.27 -6.34
C LYS A 112 8.20 17.99 -5.14
N MET A 113 7.60 17.77 -3.98
CA MET A 113 8.30 17.61 -2.71
C MET A 113 7.66 16.47 -1.88
N THR A 114 8.37 16.02 -0.86
CA THR A 114 7.85 15.05 0.11
C THR A 114 7.53 15.73 1.43
N ARG A 115 6.69 15.11 2.26
CA ARG A 115 6.38 15.62 3.61
C ARG A 115 7.63 15.91 4.44
N SER A 116 8.65 15.05 4.34
CA SER A 116 9.92 15.19 5.09
C SER A 116 10.82 16.32 4.58
N SER A 117 10.48 16.95 3.46
CA SER A 117 11.20 18.10 2.91
C SER A 117 10.52 19.44 3.23
N LEU A 118 9.44 19.41 4.01
CA LEU A 118 8.81 20.63 4.50
C LEU A 118 9.76 21.39 5.44
N PRO A 119 9.71 22.74 5.46
CA PRO A 119 10.31 23.51 6.53
C PRO A 119 9.80 23.05 7.90
N PRO A 120 10.61 23.14 8.97
CA PRO A 120 10.20 22.72 10.32
C PRO A 120 8.87 23.33 10.78
N GLU A 121 8.61 24.59 10.43
CA GLU A 121 7.34 25.27 10.75
C GLU A 121 6.15 24.60 10.05
N GLY A 122 6.31 24.23 8.77
CA GLY A 122 5.28 23.56 7.99
C GLY A 122 5.02 22.13 8.46
N GLU A 123 6.07 21.42 8.91
CA GLU A 123 5.92 20.10 9.52
C GLU A 123 5.18 20.17 10.87
N ALA A 124 5.53 21.14 11.72
CA ALA A 124 4.87 21.36 13.00
C ALA A 124 3.39 21.76 12.83
N ASP A 125 3.09 22.65 11.88
CA ASP A 125 1.72 23.05 11.55
C ASP A 125 0.89 21.88 11.00
N LEU A 126 1.50 21.03 10.18
CA LEU A 126 0.86 19.83 9.67
C LEU A 126 0.55 18.84 10.80
N GLN A 127 1.52 18.57 11.67
CA GLN A 127 1.34 17.68 12.82
C GLN A 127 0.24 18.18 13.75
N ARG A 128 0.20 19.49 14.05
CA ARG A 128 -0.85 20.09 14.88
C ARG A 128 -2.25 19.86 14.29
N GLN A 129 -2.42 20.06 12.98
CA GLN A 129 -3.70 19.82 12.32
C GLN A 129 -4.11 18.34 12.35
N GLU A 130 -3.16 17.43 12.20
CA GLU A 130 -3.41 15.99 12.34
C GLU A 130 -3.83 15.61 13.75
N ASP A 131 -3.17 16.15 14.77
CA ASP A 131 -3.51 15.91 16.16
C ASP A 131 -4.90 16.46 16.50
N GLU A 132 -5.23 17.66 16.03
CA GLU A 132 -6.57 18.25 16.18
C GLU A 132 -7.65 17.39 15.49
N ASN A 133 -7.40 16.92 14.27
CA ASN A 133 -8.34 16.07 13.54
C ASN A 133 -8.48 14.70 14.22
N ASN A 134 -7.39 14.14 14.72
CA ASN A 134 -7.38 12.89 15.47
C ASN A 134 -8.19 13.02 16.76
N GLN A 135 -8.02 14.11 17.51
CA GLN A 135 -8.78 14.37 18.72
C GLN A 135 -10.29 14.49 18.43
N LYS A 136 -10.67 15.28 17.41
CA LYS A 136 -12.08 15.40 16.96
C LYS A 136 -12.66 14.06 16.52
N ALA A 137 -11.88 13.25 15.80
CA ALA A 137 -12.32 11.93 15.38
C ALA A 137 -12.53 10.97 16.57
N MET A 138 -11.67 11.04 17.59
CA MET A 138 -11.82 10.26 18.83
C MET A 138 -13.08 10.64 19.61
N GLU A 139 -13.37 11.94 19.74
CA GLU A 139 -14.60 12.43 20.38
C GLU A 139 -15.86 11.97 19.66
N CYS A 140 -15.78 11.85 18.33
CA CYS A 140 -16.88 11.37 17.50
C CYS A 140 -16.98 9.83 17.46
N GLU A 141 -16.04 9.07 18.03
CA GLU A 141 -16.00 7.61 17.86
C GLU A 141 -17.27 6.93 18.36
N ARG A 142 -17.81 7.33 19.51
CA ARG A 142 -19.05 6.76 20.05
C ARG A 142 -20.29 7.04 19.20
N LYS A 143 -20.27 8.13 18.42
CA LYS A 143 -21.36 8.52 17.50
C LYS A 143 -21.37 7.63 16.26
N TYR A 144 -20.20 7.34 15.69
CA TYR A 144 -20.09 6.57 14.45
C TYR A 144 -19.91 5.06 14.68
N PHE A 145 -19.26 4.67 15.78
CA PHE A 145 -18.92 3.30 16.12
C PHE A 145 -19.22 3.01 17.60
N PRO A 146 -20.50 3.09 18.03
CA PRO A 146 -20.90 2.66 19.37
C PRO A 146 -20.54 1.17 19.59
N PRO A 147 -20.44 0.68 20.83
CA PRO A 147 -20.16 -0.74 21.08
C PRO A 147 -21.10 -1.71 20.35
N SER A 148 -22.36 -1.33 20.14
CA SER A 148 -23.35 -2.09 19.36
C SER A 148 -23.06 -2.18 17.86
N SER A 149 -22.18 -1.33 17.33
CA SER A 149 -21.72 -1.34 15.94
C SER A 149 -20.59 -2.34 15.67
N LEU A 150 -20.03 -2.98 16.69
CA LEU A 150 -19.10 -4.09 16.51
C LEU A 150 -19.87 -5.28 15.93
N VAL A 151 -19.61 -5.63 14.67
CA VAL A 151 -20.35 -6.70 13.97
C VAL A 151 -19.80 -8.05 14.37
N SER A 152 -18.49 -8.20 14.24
CA SER A 152 -17.77 -9.40 14.58
C SER A 152 -16.29 -9.07 14.66
N PHE A 153 -15.51 -9.95 15.26
CA PHE A 153 -14.12 -10.05 14.85
C PHE A 153 -14.13 -10.72 13.47
N VAL A 154 -13.25 -10.31 12.56
CA VAL A 154 -12.78 -11.20 11.51
C VAL A 154 -12.32 -12.40 12.33
N GLU A 155 -13.12 -13.45 12.31
CA GLU A 155 -12.64 -14.76 12.63
C GLU A 155 -11.55 -14.96 11.59
N THR A 156 -10.33 -14.54 11.94
CA THR A 156 -9.15 -15.14 11.35
C THR A 156 -9.48 -16.58 11.53
N SER A 157 -9.76 -17.24 10.43
CA SER A 157 -9.84 -18.67 10.39
C SER A 157 -8.45 -19.13 10.86
N ALA A 158 -8.28 -19.17 12.18
CA ALA A 158 -7.79 -20.28 12.89
C ALA A 158 -8.86 -21.38 12.71
N ARG A 159 -9.26 -21.79 11.49
CA ARG A 159 -8.47 -22.78 10.72
C ARG A 159 -7.12 -22.91 11.38
N LYS A 160 -7.09 -23.70 12.47
CA LYS A 160 -6.07 -24.72 12.69
C LYS A 160 -4.88 -24.43 11.77
N GLU A 161 -4.11 -23.40 12.13
CA GLU A 161 -2.77 -23.23 11.62
C GLU A 161 -2.12 -24.44 12.25
N VAL A 162 -2.22 -25.60 11.56
CA VAL A 162 -1.04 -26.39 11.31
C VAL A 162 0.00 -25.33 11.06
N GLU A 163 0.91 -25.18 12.01
CA GLU A 163 1.94 -24.17 12.03
C GLU A 163 2.69 -24.32 10.71
N VAL A 164 2.15 -23.68 9.66
CA VAL A 164 2.63 -23.83 8.30
C VAL A 164 3.87 -22.99 8.35
N SER A 165 4.99 -23.66 8.62
CA SER A 165 6.31 -23.11 8.71
C SER A 165 6.44 -22.00 7.69
N THR A 166 6.46 -20.77 8.20
CA THR A 166 6.60 -19.59 7.34
C THR A 166 8.03 -19.44 6.85
N SER A 167 8.96 -20.24 7.39
CA SER A 167 10.36 -20.35 6.96
C SER A 167 10.54 -21.40 5.87
N CYS A 168 11.29 -21.04 4.84
CA CYS A 168 11.69 -21.97 3.80
C CYS A 168 12.65 -23.02 4.35
N LYS A 169 12.36 -24.31 4.19
CA LYS A 169 13.21 -25.44 4.62
C LYS A 169 14.61 -25.42 4.01
N LYS A 170 14.75 -24.90 2.78
CA LYS A 170 16.05 -24.89 2.06
C LYS A 170 16.95 -23.71 2.44
N CYS A 171 16.40 -22.56 2.81
CA CYS A 171 17.22 -21.35 3.06
C CYS A 171 16.87 -20.57 4.33
N GLY A 172 15.91 -21.03 5.13
CA GLY A 172 15.49 -20.43 6.40
C GLY A 172 14.72 -19.11 6.27
N LYS A 173 14.60 -18.51 5.07
CA LYS A 173 13.96 -17.20 4.89
C LYS A 173 12.45 -17.28 5.21
N ASN A 174 11.98 -16.35 6.03
CA ASN A 174 10.56 -16.24 6.39
C ASN A 174 9.75 -15.52 5.30
N ARG A 175 8.59 -16.08 4.96
CA ARG A 175 7.62 -15.59 3.97
C ARG A 175 6.22 -15.84 4.51
N LEU A 176 5.57 -14.78 4.98
CA LEU A 176 4.29 -14.87 5.67
C LEU A 176 3.14 -15.15 4.71
N ARG A 177 3.15 -14.52 3.53
CA ARG A 177 2.03 -14.59 2.59
C ARG A 177 2.25 -15.66 1.54
N LEU A 178 1.18 -16.31 1.09
CA LEU A 178 1.23 -17.39 0.09
C LEU A 178 1.90 -16.95 -1.22
N TYR A 179 1.59 -15.76 -1.73
CA TYR A 179 2.21 -15.27 -2.98
C TYR A 179 3.72 -15.01 -2.81
N GLU A 180 4.16 -14.58 -1.63
CA GLU A 180 5.59 -14.38 -1.32
C GLU A 180 6.33 -15.72 -1.25
N ARG A 181 5.67 -16.73 -0.66
CA ARG A 181 6.19 -18.11 -0.66
C ARG A 181 6.30 -18.66 -2.07
N ARG A 182 5.29 -18.47 -2.92
CA ARG A 182 5.33 -18.91 -4.32
C ARG A 182 6.45 -18.25 -5.12
N ASP A 183 6.55 -16.92 -5.02
CA ASP A 183 7.62 -16.16 -5.67
C ASP A 183 9.00 -16.59 -5.15
N HIS A 184 9.12 -16.87 -3.85
CA HIS A 184 10.32 -17.41 -3.24
C HIS A 184 10.70 -18.82 -3.74
N VAL A 185 9.75 -19.76 -3.81
CA VAL A 185 9.99 -21.10 -4.39
C VAL A 185 10.41 -20.97 -5.85
N GLY A 186 9.81 -20.04 -6.60
CA GLY A 186 10.20 -19.71 -7.98
C GLY A 186 11.70 -19.41 -8.12
N ILE A 187 12.34 -18.79 -7.12
CA ILE A 187 13.80 -18.59 -7.10
C ILE A 187 14.54 -19.93 -7.06
N HIS A 188 14.11 -20.83 -6.18
CA HIS A 188 14.77 -22.12 -5.99
C HIS A 188 14.64 -23.04 -7.20
N ILE A 189 13.49 -23.03 -7.88
CA ILE A 189 13.27 -23.84 -9.08
C ILE A 189 13.59 -23.10 -10.39
N LYS A 190 14.11 -21.87 -10.30
CA LYS A 190 14.41 -21.00 -11.46
C LYS A 190 13.22 -20.80 -12.42
N ALA A 191 11.99 -20.87 -11.89
CA ALA A 191 10.79 -20.66 -12.69
C ALA A 191 10.63 -19.16 -12.98
N THR A 192 10.29 -18.85 -14.24
CA THR A 192 10.06 -17.48 -14.71
C THR A 192 8.84 -17.44 -15.62
N ILE A 193 8.23 -16.28 -15.74
CA ILE A 193 7.19 -15.96 -16.71
C ILE A 193 7.71 -14.83 -17.62
N PRO A 194 7.39 -14.87 -18.92
CA PRO A 194 7.76 -13.81 -19.84
C PRO A 194 6.90 -12.56 -19.63
N CYS A 195 7.44 -11.40 -20.01
CA CYS A 195 6.69 -10.15 -20.06
C CYS A 195 5.49 -10.28 -21.02
N PRO A 196 4.30 -9.76 -20.67
CA PRO A 196 3.15 -9.80 -21.57
C PRO A 196 3.28 -8.90 -22.81
N PHE A 197 4.30 -8.03 -22.89
CA PHE A 197 4.59 -7.23 -24.10
C PHE A 197 5.43 -8.07 -25.07
N ARG A 198 4.96 -8.24 -26.33
CA ARG A 198 5.59 -9.17 -27.30
C ARG A 198 7.02 -8.77 -27.64
N ASP A 199 7.28 -7.47 -27.69
CA ASP A 199 8.59 -6.91 -28.06
C ASP A 199 9.52 -6.75 -26.85
N CYS A 200 9.11 -7.26 -25.67
CA CYS A 200 9.91 -7.23 -24.46
C CYS A 200 10.48 -8.61 -24.15
N VAL A 201 11.81 -8.73 -24.16
CA VAL A 201 12.53 -9.98 -23.87
C VAL A 201 12.64 -10.31 -22.38
N TYR A 202 12.16 -9.44 -21.50
CA TYR A 202 12.26 -9.64 -20.05
C TYR A 202 11.43 -10.83 -19.59
N SER A 203 12.01 -11.63 -18.69
CA SER A 203 11.34 -12.73 -18.00
C SER A 203 11.71 -12.71 -16.53
N GLY A 204 10.77 -13.05 -15.65
CA GLY A 204 10.99 -13.00 -14.20
C GLY A 204 9.89 -13.71 -13.43
N ARG A 205 9.92 -13.64 -12.10
CA ARG A 205 8.83 -14.12 -11.24
C ARG A 205 7.65 -13.13 -11.26
N VAL A 206 6.52 -13.52 -10.69
CA VAL A 206 5.27 -12.71 -10.70
C VAL A 206 5.49 -11.32 -10.10
N MET A 207 6.17 -11.21 -8.96
CA MET A 207 6.41 -9.90 -8.33
C MET A 207 7.36 -9.04 -9.17
N THR A 208 8.44 -9.64 -9.70
CA THR A 208 9.41 -8.92 -10.52
C THR A 208 8.83 -8.46 -11.86
N ILE A 209 7.89 -9.22 -12.42
CA ILE A 209 7.18 -8.80 -13.65
C ILE A 209 6.27 -7.61 -13.36
N THR A 210 5.57 -7.59 -12.22
CA THR A 210 4.74 -6.44 -11.84
C THR A 210 5.57 -5.18 -11.68
N ALA A 211 6.73 -5.27 -11.03
CA ALA A 211 7.67 -4.16 -10.93
C ALA A 211 8.24 -3.75 -12.30
N HIS A 212 8.61 -4.72 -13.13
CA HIS A 212 9.08 -4.48 -14.50
C HIS A 212 8.05 -3.74 -15.35
N LEU A 213 6.76 -4.10 -15.27
CA LEU A 213 5.68 -3.39 -15.98
C LEU A 213 5.61 -1.91 -15.57
N HIS A 214 5.76 -1.62 -14.28
CA HIS A 214 5.77 -0.25 -13.80
C HIS A 214 7.00 0.52 -14.28
N CYS A 215 8.20 -0.05 -14.13
CA CYS A 215 9.45 0.66 -14.41
C CYS A 215 9.81 0.75 -15.90
N LYS A 216 9.51 -0.27 -16.70
CA LYS A 216 9.88 -0.31 -18.14
C LYS A 216 8.73 0.02 -19.09
N HIS A 217 7.49 -0.11 -18.64
CA HIS A 217 6.32 0.17 -19.48
C HIS A 217 5.41 1.27 -18.93
N GLY A 218 5.73 1.86 -17.77
CA GLY A 218 4.89 2.90 -17.13
C GLY A 218 3.47 2.43 -16.81
N LYS A 219 3.24 1.11 -16.75
CA LYS A 219 1.89 0.52 -16.72
C LYS A 219 1.74 -0.42 -15.53
N SER A 220 0.57 -0.34 -14.89
CA SER A 220 0.12 -1.35 -13.93
C SER A 220 -0.67 -2.46 -14.65
N LEU A 221 -0.88 -3.61 -14.00
CA LEU A 221 -1.73 -4.69 -14.54
C LEU A 221 -3.17 -4.24 -14.87
N GLN A 222 -3.64 -3.18 -14.22
CA GLN A 222 -4.96 -2.58 -14.50
C GLN A 222 -4.96 -1.73 -15.78
N LYS A 223 -3.80 -1.20 -16.19
CA LYS A 223 -3.63 -0.26 -17.32
C LYS A 223 -3.08 -0.91 -18.61
N ILE A 224 -2.71 -2.19 -18.59
CA ILE A 224 -2.32 -2.94 -19.81
C ILE A 224 -3.57 -3.38 -20.61
N SER A 225 -3.39 -3.73 -21.89
CA SER A 225 -4.50 -4.20 -22.74
C SER A 225 -5.09 -5.51 -22.23
N LYS A 226 -6.32 -5.84 -22.65
CA LYS A 226 -6.97 -7.11 -22.30
C LYS A 226 -6.13 -8.30 -22.74
N GLU A 227 -5.60 -8.28 -23.96
CA GLU A 227 -4.78 -9.36 -24.55
C GLU A 227 -3.44 -9.52 -23.82
N GLN A 228 -2.85 -8.42 -23.32
CA GLN A 228 -1.65 -8.47 -22.49
C GLN A 228 -1.95 -9.06 -21.11
N ARG A 229 -3.08 -8.67 -20.51
CA ARG A 229 -3.54 -9.20 -19.23
C ARG A 229 -3.83 -10.69 -19.33
N ASP A 230 -4.54 -11.13 -20.36
CA ASP A 230 -4.88 -12.55 -20.56
C ASP A 230 -3.63 -13.42 -20.71
N ARG A 231 -2.61 -12.92 -21.44
CA ARG A 231 -1.30 -13.60 -21.54
C ARG A 231 -0.58 -13.66 -20.19
N PHE A 232 -0.52 -12.55 -19.46
CA PHE A 232 0.07 -12.53 -18.13
C PHE A 232 -0.61 -13.53 -17.19
N GLU A 233 -1.95 -13.59 -17.20
CA GLU A 233 -2.72 -14.52 -16.39
C GLU A 233 -2.48 -15.98 -16.77
N ALA A 234 -2.36 -16.27 -18.08
CA ALA A 234 -2.00 -17.60 -18.55
C ALA A 234 -0.61 -18.03 -18.09
N PHE A 235 0.39 -17.15 -18.18
CA PHE A 235 1.75 -17.46 -17.70
C PHE A 235 1.79 -17.59 -16.17
N ARG A 236 1.11 -16.69 -15.45
CA ARG A 236 1.00 -16.72 -13.98
C ARG A 236 0.39 -18.03 -13.48
N ARG A 237 -0.64 -18.53 -14.16
CA ARG A 237 -1.28 -19.81 -13.83
C ARG A 237 -0.30 -20.98 -13.95
N LYS A 238 0.41 -21.10 -15.08
CA LYS A 238 1.43 -22.13 -15.29
C LYS A 238 2.55 -22.06 -14.25
N PHE A 239 3.01 -20.85 -13.93
CA PHE A 239 4.01 -20.65 -12.88
C PHE A 239 3.53 -21.12 -11.51
N TYR A 240 2.28 -20.81 -11.13
CA TYR A 240 1.71 -21.28 -9.87
C TYR A 240 1.52 -22.79 -9.85
N GLU A 241 1.09 -23.42 -10.93
CA GLU A 241 1.01 -24.89 -11.02
C GLU A 241 2.38 -25.54 -10.77
N GLN A 242 3.45 -25.04 -11.40
CA GLN A 242 4.82 -25.54 -11.20
C GLN A 242 5.32 -25.36 -9.76
N VAL A 243 5.07 -24.18 -9.19
CA VAL A 243 5.51 -23.84 -7.84
C VAL A 243 4.72 -24.59 -6.77
N ASP A 244 3.40 -24.67 -6.92
CA ASP A 244 2.52 -25.34 -5.96
C ASP A 244 2.79 -26.85 -5.91
N ALA A 245 3.16 -27.45 -7.05
CA ALA A 245 3.54 -28.87 -7.12
C ALA A 245 4.72 -29.24 -6.21
N VAL A 246 5.63 -28.29 -5.95
CA VAL A 246 6.81 -28.52 -5.08
C VAL A 246 6.73 -27.76 -3.75
N MET A 247 5.64 -27.04 -3.48
CA MET A 247 5.55 -26.12 -2.34
C MET A 247 5.82 -26.80 -0.99
N ALA A 248 5.33 -28.03 -0.81
CA ALA A 248 5.50 -28.82 0.41
C ALA A 248 6.97 -29.16 0.73
N GLU A 249 7.84 -29.21 -0.28
CA GLU A 249 9.30 -29.42 -0.11
C GLU A 249 9.99 -28.19 0.48
N TYR A 250 9.40 -27.01 0.32
CA TYR A 250 9.97 -25.74 0.78
C TYR A 250 9.29 -25.21 2.03
N PHE A 251 7.99 -25.45 2.20
CA PHE A 251 7.21 -24.98 3.35
C PHE A 251 6.30 -26.13 3.82
N SER A 252 6.39 -26.52 5.09
CA SER A 252 5.36 -27.33 5.77
C SER A 252 4.19 -26.44 6.14
#